data_AF-A0A0A0J0Z9-F1
#
_entry.id   AF-A0A0A0J0Z9-F1
#
_cell.length_a   1.000
_cell.length_b   1.000
_cell.length_c   1.000
_cell.angle_alpha   90.00
_cell.angle_beta   90.00
_cell.angle_gamma   90.00
#
_symmetry.space_group_name_H-M   'P 1'
#
loop_
_entity.id
_entity.type
_entity.pdbx_description
1 polymer ?
#
loop_
_entity_poly.entity_id
_entity_poly.type
_entity_poly.pdbx_seq_one_letter_code
_entity_poly.pdbx_strand_id
1 'polypeptide(L)'
;MCRNIRQLHNFEPPATDSEVYAAALQYVRKVSGSTKPSQANQAAFDAAVAEVAHATQHLLDHLVTTAPPKDREVEAAKARARSAERYGRAAG
;
A
#
# COMPACT_ATOMS: atom_id res chain seq x y z
N MET A 1 -2.47 -11.19 -3.56
CA MET A 1 -1.21 -10.81 -2.88
C MET A 1 -1.22 -9.30 -2.68
N CYS A 2 -1.31 -8.81 -1.44
CA CYS A 2 -1.52 -7.38 -1.12
C CYS A 2 -0.24 -6.54 -1.26
N ARG A 3 0.41 -6.57 -2.43
CA ARG A 3 1.74 -5.97 -2.64
C ARG A 3 1.78 -4.45 -2.40
N ASN A 4 0.65 -3.76 -2.54
CA ASN A 4 0.57 -2.31 -2.35
C ASN A 4 0.00 -1.90 -0.99
N ILE A 5 -0.52 -2.83 -0.17
CA ILE A 5 -0.91 -2.51 1.21
C ILE A 5 0.34 -2.60 2.06
N ARG A 6 1.07 -1.48 2.16
CA ARG A 6 2.29 -1.31 2.95
C ARG A 6 2.18 -0.09 3.84
N GLN A 7 3.09 0.08 4.79
CA GLN A 7 3.17 1.32 5.56
C GLN A 7 3.52 2.49 4.62
N LEU A 8 2.72 3.56 4.67
CA LEU A 8 2.92 4.80 3.91
C LEU A 8 3.30 6.01 4.78
N HIS A 9 3.03 5.93 6.10
CA HIS A 9 3.33 7.01 7.04
C HIS A 9 4.82 7.10 7.40
N ASN A 10 5.29 8.34 7.59
CA ASN A 10 6.64 8.72 8.05
C ASN A 10 7.77 8.33 7.08
N PHE A 11 7.63 8.71 5.81
CA PHE A 11 8.67 8.57 4.79
C PHE A 11 9.10 9.94 4.26
N GLU A 12 10.36 10.03 3.85
CA GLU A 12 10.91 11.15 3.07
C GLU A 12 11.35 10.61 1.69
N PRO A 13 10.77 11.09 0.57
CA PRO A 13 9.64 12.02 0.49
C PRO A 13 8.32 11.41 1.01
N PRO A 14 7.29 12.24 1.34
CA PRO A 14 5.98 11.78 1.77
C PRO A 14 5.26 10.92 0.73
N ALA A 15 4.37 10.03 1.18
CA ALA A 15 3.58 9.15 0.32
C ALA A 15 2.85 9.95 -0.76
N THR A 16 2.93 9.47 -2.00
CA THR A 16 2.25 10.11 -3.13
C THR A 16 0.79 9.65 -3.22
N ASP A 17 -0.07 10.48 -3.80
CA ASP A 17 -1.47 10.13 -4.07
C ASP A 17 -1.61 8.81 -4.84
N SER A 18 -0.69 8.53 -5.76
CA SER A 18 -0.67 7.29 -6.53
C SER A 18 -0.40 6.06 -5.65
N GLU A 19 0.45 6.18 -4.63
CA GLU A 19 0.71 5.09 -3.68
C GLU A 19 -0.50 4.85 -2.78
N VAL A 20 -1.16 5.92 -2.35
CA VAL A 20 -2.39 5.83 -1.56
C VAL A 20 -3.52 5.20 -2.38
N TYR A 21 -3.72 5.64 -3.62
CA TYR A 21 -4.69 5.04 -4.54
C TYR A 21 -4.37 3.57 -4.82
N ALA A 22 -3.09 3.22 -5.03
CA ALA A 22 -2.68 1.84 -5.24
C ALA A 22 -2.94 0.94 -4.02
N ALA A 23 -2.78 1.47 -2.80
CA ALA A 23 -3.12 0.80 -1.57
C ALA A 23 -4.65 0.60 -1.44
N ALA A 24 -5.43 1.65 -1.68
CA ALA A 24 -6.89 1.62 -1.67
C ALA A 24 -7.45 0.59 -2.67
N LEU A 25 -6.94 0.58 -3.90
CA LEU A 25 -7.31 -0.41 -4.91
C LEU A 25 -7.05 -1.84 -4.46
N GLN A 26 -5.89 -2.11 -3.85
CA GLN A 26 -5.59 -3.45 -3.34
C GLN A 26 -6.46 -3.82 -2.13
N TYR A 27 -6.81 -2.86 -1.29
CA TYR A 27 -7.74 -3.06 -0.18
C TYR A 27 -9.12 -3.47 -0.70
N VAL A 28 -9.71 -2.69 -1.60
CA VAL A 28 -11.03 -2.98 -2.19
C VAL A 28 -11.04 -4.33 -2.90
N ARG A 29 -9.99 -4.66 -3.66
CA ARG A 29 -9.85 -6.00 -4.28
C ARG A 29 -9.81 -7.12 -3.26
N LYS A 30 -9.07 -6.91 -2.16
CA LYS A 30 -8.90 -7.92 -1.11
C LYS A 30 -10.21 -8.15 -0.35
N VAL A 31 -10.94 -7.09 -0.01
CA VAL A 31 -12.20 -7.16 0.75
C VAL A 31 -13.34 -7.68 -0.10
N SER A 32 -13.45 -7.23 -1.35
CA SER A 32 -14.51 -7.68 -2.26
C SER A 32 -14.32 -9.11 -2.80
N GLY A 33 -13.12 -9.68 -2.65
CA GLY A 33 -12.77 -10.98 -3.24
C GLY A 33 -12.60 -10.97 -4.75
N SER A 34 -12.70 -9.79 -5.40
CA SER A 34 -12.55 -9.65 -6.85
C SER A 34 -11.29 -8.85 -7.21
N THR A 35 -10.42 -9.44 -8.02
CA THR A 35 -9.24 -8.72 -8.56
C THR A 35 -9.61 -7.81 -9.74
N LYS A 36 -10.69 -8.14 -10.46
CA LYS A 36 -11.21 -7.35 -11.57
C LYS A 36 -12.74 -7.30 -11.47
N PRO A 37 -13.35 -6.15 -11.19
CA PRO A 37 -14.81 -6.05 -11.14
C PRO A 37 -15.43 -6.43 -12.49
N SER A 38 -16.65 -6.95 -12.45
CA SER A 38 -17.49 -7.06 -13.65
C SER A 38 -17.87 -5.65 -14.14
N GLN A 39 -18.28 -5.54 -15.39
CA GLN A 39 -18.72 -4.25 -15.95
C GLN A 39 -19.87 -3.64 -15.14
N ALA A 40 -20.81 -4.46 -14.67
CA ALA A 40 -21.93 -4.02 -13.83
C ALA A 40 -21.48 -3.44 -12.47
N ASN A 41 -20.35 -3.90 -11.94
CA ASN A 41 -19.85 -3.48 -10.62
C ASN A 41 -18.77 -2.40 -10.71
N GLN A 42 -18.36 -1.98 -11.91
CA GLN A 42 -17.23 -1.08 -12.12
C GLN A 42 -17.42 0.24 -11.37
N ALA A 43 -18.58 0.88 -11.48
CA ALA A 43 -18.87 2.15 -10.82
C ALA A 43 -18.81 2.06 -9.28
N ALA A 44 -19.35 0.98 -8.71
CA ALA A 44 -19.29 0.75 -7.26
C ALA A 44 -17.85 0.50 -6.78
N PHE A 45 -17.05 -0.20 -7.60
CA PHE A 45 -15.63 -0.44 -7.32
C PHE A 45 -14.83 0.86 -7.33
N ASP A 46 -15.02 1.69 -8.37
CA ASP A 46 -14.29 2.94 -8.55
C ASP A 46 -14.62 3.94 -7.43
N ALA A 47 -15.91 4.04 -7.05
CA ALA A 47 -16.34 4.86 -5.92
C ALA A 47 -15.68 4.41 -4.60
N ALA A 48 -15.73 3.11 -4.29
CA ALA A 48 -15.12 2.57 -3.08
C ALA A 48 -13.60 2.81 -3.03
N VAL A 49 -12.90 2.67 -4.16
CA VAL A 49 -11.45 2.95 -4.23
C VAL A 49 -11.17 4.44 -3.97
N ALA A 50 -11.96 5.34 -4.56
CA ALA A 50 -11.80 6.78 -4.37
C ALA A 50 -12.04 7.20 -2.90
N GLU A 51 -13.10 6.69 -2.27
CA GLU A 51 -13.42 6.98 -0.87
C GLU A 51 -12.32 6.48 0.09
N VAL A 52 -11.85 5.26 -0.11
CA VAL A 52 -10.77 4.68 0.71
C VAL A 52 -9.46 5.46 0.49
N ALA A 53 -9.15 5.86 -0.74
CA ALA A 53 -7.97 6.66 -1.04
C ALA A 53 -8.04 8.02 -0.34
N HIS A 54 -9.18 8.72 -0.44
CA HIS A 54 -9.41 9.99 0.24
C HIS A 54 -9.26 9.87 1.77
N ALA A 55 -9.94 8.90 2.39
CA ALA A 55 -9.86 8.68 3.83
C ALA A 55 -8.42 8.35 4.30
N THR A 56 -7.70 7.56 3.50
CA THR A 56 -6.30 7.20 3.79
C THR A 56 -5.37 8.39 3.66
N GLN A 57 -5.50 9.21 2.61
CA GLN A 57 -4.71 10.43 2.45
C GLN A 57 -4.96 11.38 3.61
N HIS A 58 -6.23 11.64 3.93
CA HIS A 58 -6.61 12.49 5.04
C HIS A 58 -6.01 12.01 6.36
N LEU A 59 -6.01 10.70 6.63
CA LEU A 59 -5.32 10.14 7.79
C LEU A 59 -3.82 10.43 7.76
N LEU A 60 -3.14 10.15 6.65
CA LEU A 60 -1.70 10.34 6.51
C LEU A 60 -1.26 11.80 6.72
N ASP A 61 -2.06 12.75 6.23
CA ASP A 61 -1.80 14.18 6.37
C ASP A 61 -1.91 14.67 7.83
N HIS A 62 -2.71 13.99 8.65
CA HIS A 62 -2.98 14.38 10.04
C HIS A 62 -2.19 13.57 11.08
N LEU A 63 -1.49 12.50 10.66
CA LEU A 63 -0.65 11.73 11.57
C LEU A 63 0.61 12.55 11.92
N VAL A 64 0.89 12.64 13.21
CA VAL A 64 2.09 13.29 13.75
C VAL A 64 2.98 12.24 14.42
N THR A 65 4.29 12.36 14.24
CA THR A 65 5.27 11.47 14.86
C THR A 65 6.54 12.24 15.22
N THR A 66 7.19 11.83 16.29
CA THR A 66 8.53 12.32 16.69
C THR A 66 9.65 11.43 16.15
N ALA A 67 9.32 10.27 15.57
CA ALA A 67 10.31 9.38 14.97
C ALA A 67 10.92 9.99 13.70
N PRO A 68 12.22 9.77 13.43
CA PRO A 68 12.83 10.25 12.19
C PRO A 68 12.15 9.62 10.96
N PRO A 69 12.00 10.37 9.84
CA PRO A 69 11.47 9.83 8.60
C PRO A 69 12.27 8.63 8.08
N LYS A 70 11.57 7.69 7.45
CA LYS A 70 12.17 6.51 6.81
C LYS A 70 12.51 6.81 5.36
N ASP A 71 13.62 6.27 4.90
CA ASP A 71 13.98 6.26 3.48
C ASP A 71 13.36 5.05 2.78
N ARG A 72 12.71 5.28 1.63
CA ARG A 72 12.00 4.23 0.89
C ARG A 72 12.92 3.17 0.29
N GLU A 73 14.06 3.60 -0.25
CA GLU A 73 15.02 2.69 -0.90
C GLU A 73 15.68 1.80 0.15
N VAL A 74 15.98 2.35 1.32
CA VAL A 74 16.50 1.60 2.47
C VAL A 74 15.49 0.56 2.94
N GLU A 75 14.21 0.93 3.10
CA GLU A 75 13.18 -0.02 3.52
C GLU A 75 12.89 -1.10 2.46
N ALA A 76 12.95 -0.73 1.17
CA ALA A 76 12.86 -1.68 0.07
C ALA A 76 14.05 -2.65 0.04
N ALA A 77 15.26 -2.16 0.26
CA ALA A 77 16.47 -2.99 0.36
C ALA A 77 16.40 -3.98 1.53
N LYS A 78 15.97 -3.52 2.71
CA LYS A 78 15.72 -4.39 3.88
C LYS A 78 14.67 -5.45 3.57
N ALA A 79 13.59 -5.10 2.88
CA ALA A 79 12.57 -6.07 2.48
C ALA A 79 13.13 -7.12 1.50
N ARG A 80 13.95 -6.70 0.52
CA ARG A 80 14.62 -7.61 -0.41
C ARG A 80 15.59 -8.55 0.30
N ALA A 81 16.41 -8.04 1.22
CA ALA A 81 17.35 -8.84 2.01
C ALA A 81 16.63 -9.91 2.85
N ARG A 82 15.58 -9.53 3.59
CA ARG A 82 14.75 -10.49 4.35
C ARG A 82 14.11 -11.56 3.47
N SER A 83 13.68 -11.18 2.26
CA SER A 83 13.14 -12.14 1.29
C SER A 83 14.23 -13.11 0.82
N ALA A 84 15.42 -12.61 0.49
CA ALA A 84 16.55 -13.43 0.06
C ALA A 84 16.98 -14.43 1.14
N GLU A 85 17.03 -14.03 2.41
CA GLU A 85 17.31 -14.94 3.53
C GLU A 85 16.25 -16.05 3.64
N ARG A 86 14.98 -15.69 3.54
CA ARG A 86 13.86 -16.64 3.69
C ARG A 86 13.81 -17.67 2.57
N TYR A 87 14.03 -17.24 1.32
CA TYR A 87 13.94 -18.13 0.15
C TYR A 87 15.29 -18.76 -0.23
N GLY A 88 16.41 -18.13 0.10
CA GLY A 88 17.76 -18.67 -0.09
C GLY A 88 18.07 -19.82 0.87
N ARG A 89 17.59 -19.76 2.11
CA ARG A 89 17.71 -20.87 3.08
C ARG A 89 16.86 -22.09 2.72
N ALA A 90 15.82 -21.93 1.91
CA ALA A 90 14.96 -23.04 1.45
C ALA A 90 15.52 -23.77 0.23
N ALA A 91 16.58 -23.26 -0.39
CA ALA A 91 17.21 -23.79 -1.60
C ALA A 91 18.58 -24.45 -1.36
N GLY A 92 18.99 -24.62 -0.10
CA GLY A 92 20.26 -25.23 0.31
C GLY A 92 20.05 -26.40 1.27
#